data_AF-H1DD22-F1
#
_entry.id   AF-H1DD22-F1
#
_cell.length_a   1.000
_cell.length_b   1.000
_cell.length_c   1.000
_cell.angle_alpha   90.00
_cell.angle_beta   90.00
_cell.angle_gamma   90.00
#
_symmetry.space_group_name_H-M   'P 1'
#
loop_
_entity.id
_entity.type
_entity.pdbx_description
1 polymer ?
#
loop_
_entity_poly.entity_id
_entity_poly.type
_entity_poly.pdbx_seq_one_letter_code
_entity_poly.pdbx_strand_id
1 'polypeptide(L)'
;LDCRNNKLNSLIAKNANLKSLDCSTNQLTSLDISENINLKRLDCNTNQIISLDISENNKLTELICWGNPHMELWINSEQKTWADWLFEHGYLSFNTIIYIKNK
;
A
#
# COMPACT_ATOMS: atom_id res chain seq x y z
N LEU A 1 -8.71 1.60 -10.76
CA LEU A 1 -8.36 0.32 -11.40
C LEU A 1 -8.75 -0.74 -10.40
N ASP A 2 -9.63 -1.64 -10.79
CA ASP A 2 -10.06 -2.76 -9.95
C ASP A 2 -9.59 -4.04 -10.64
N CYS A 3 -8.70 -4.77 -9.97
CA CYS A 3 -8.23 -6.10 -10.35
C CYS A 3 -8.30 -7.06 -9.15
N ARG A 4 -9.22 -6.82 -8.22
CA ARG A 4 -9.40 -7.64 -7.03
C ARG A 4 -9.82 -9.07 -7.37
N ASN A 5 -9.52 -10.00 -6.47
CA ASN A 5 -9.90 -11.41 -6.58
C ASN A 5 -9.45 -12.05 -7.89
N ASN A 6 -8.15 -11.95 -8.15
CA ASN A 6 -7.49 -12.61 -9.27
C ASN A 6 -6.38 -13.53 -8.75
N LYS A 7 -5.60 -14.10 -9.67
CA LYS A 7 -4.42 -14.91 -9.36
C LYS A 7 -3.15 -14.19 -9.81
N LEU A 8 -3.13 -12.86 -9.70
CA LEU A 8 -2.00 -12.06 -10.13
C LEU A 8 -0.83 -12.27 -9.18
N ASN A 9 0.33 -12.61 -9.74
CA ASN A 9 1.61 -12.64 -9.03
C ASN A 9 2.40 -11.34 -9.21
N SER A 10 2.03 -10.54 -10.20
CA SER A 10 2.60 -9.22 -10.46
C SER A 10 1.52 -8.27 -10.97
N LEU A 11 1.71 -6.98 -10.70
CA LEU A 11 0.86 -5.90 -11.18
C LEU A 11 1.75 -4.71 -11.55
N ILE A 12 1.56 -4.18 -12.75
CA ILE A 12 2.20 -2.94 -13.18
C ILE A 12 1.11 -1.87 -13.26
N ALA A 13 1.06 -1.00 -12.26
CA ALA A 13 0.09 0.09 -12.18
C ALA A 13 0.79 1.44 -12.42
N LYS A 14 1.26 1.72 -13.63
CA LYS A 14 1.95 2.99 -13.92
C LYS A 14 0.99 3.99 -14.56
N ASN A 15 0.32 4.78 -13.72
CA ASN A 15 -0.68 5.74 -14.19
C ASN A 15 -0.82 6.93 -13.23
N ALA A 16 -0.31 8.09 -13.64
CA ALA A 16 -0.36 9.32 -12.87
C ALA A 16 -1.78 9.85 -12.66
N ASN A 17 -2.77 9.48 -13.48
CA ASN A 17 -4.16 9.93 -13.33
C ASN A 17 -5.00 9.02 -12.42
N LEU A 18 -4.48 7.85 -12.06
CA LEU A 18 -5.19 6.88 -11.24
C LEU A 18 -5.46 7.45 -9.83
N LYS A 19 -6.73 7.42 -9.40
CA LYS A 19 -7.15 7.91 -8.08
C LYS A 19 -7.41 6.79 -7.07
N SER A 20 -7.75 5.61 -7.56
CA SER A 20 -8.02 4.44 -6.73
C SER A 20 -7.50 3.18 -7.40
N LEU A 21 -6.84 2.34 -6.62
CA LEU A 21 -6.36 1.02 -7.01
C LEU A 21 -6.89 0.01 -5.98
N ASP A 22 -7.61 -1.00 -6.47
CA ASP A 22 -7.98 -2.19 -5.71
C ASP A 22 -7.32 -3.40 -6.39
N CYS A 23 -6.31 -3.96 -5.73
CA CYS A 23 -5.63 -5.18 -6.11
C CYS A 23 -5.73 -6.25 -5.01
N SER A 24 -6.74 -6.13 -4.14
CA SER A 24 -6.96 -7.04 -3.02
C SER A 24 -7.21 -8.48 -3.46
N THR A 25 -6.93 -9.45 -2.59
CA THR A 25 -7.14 -10.88 -2.85
C THR A 25 -6.41 -11.35 -4.12
N ASN A 26 -5.08 -11.25 -4.09
CA ASN A 26 -4.19 -11.72 -5.15
C ASN A 26 -3.00 -12.47 -4.53
N GLN A 27 -1.94 -12.73 -5.30
CA GLN A 27 -0.72 -13.39 -4.86
C GLN A 27 0.49 -12.47 -5.06
N LEU A 28 0.29 -11.15 -4.99
CA LEU A 28 1.35 -10.17 -5.20
C LEU A 28 2.37 -10.27 -4.08
N THR A 29 3.65 -10.38 -4.44
CA THR A 29 4.77 -10.34 -3.49
C THR A 29 5.44 -8.97 -3.44
N SER A 30 5.20 -8.15 -4.46
CA SER A 30 5.62 -6.76 -4.56
C SER A 30 4.55 -5.93 -5.28
N LEU A 31 4.56 -4.62 -5.01
CA LEU A 31 3.67 -3.66 -5.65
C LEU A 31 4.40 -2.32 -5.82
N ASP A 32 4.64 -1.93 -7.07
CA ASP A 32 5.21 -0.62 -7.42
C ASP A 32 4.09 0.34 -7.83
N ILE A 33 3.90 1.39 -7.03
CA ILE A 33 2.95 2.47 -7.25
C ILE A 33 3.63 3.85 -7.33
N SER A 34 4.95 3.88 -7.50
CA SER A 34 5.76 5.10 -7.48
C SER A 34 5.29 6.14 -8.51
N GLU A 35 4.73 5.70 -9.64
CA GLU A 35 4.20 6.58 -10.68
C GLU A 35 2.71 6.97 -10.47
N ASN A 36 2.01 6.39 -9.50
CA ASN A 36 0.63 6.77 -9.16
C ASN A 36 0.58 7.96 -8.19
N ILE A 37 1.26 9.06 -8.53
CA ILE A 37 1.40 10.24 -7.66
C ILE A 37 0.07 10.91 -7.25
N ASN A 38 -1.02 10.60 -7.96
CA ASN A 38 -2.36 11.10 -7.64
C ASN A 38 -3.30 10.08 -7.00
N LEU A 39 -2.78 8.90 -6.62
CA LEU A 39 -3.54 7.88 -5.93
C LEU A 39 -4.02 8.41 -4.58
N LYS A 40 -5.31 8.21 -4.29
CA LYS A 40 -5.96 8.60 -3.02
C LYS A 40 -6.31 7.40 -2.16
N ARG A 41 -6.66 6.29 -2.82
CA ARG A 41 -7.04 5.02 -2.19
C ARG A 41 -6.24 3.86 -2.77
N LEU A 42 -5.64 3.08 -1.89
CA LEU A 42 -5.00 1.80 -2.21
C LEU A 42 -5.60 0.70 -1.34
N ASP A 43 -6.19 -0.30 -1.97
CA ASP A 43 -6.51 -1.58 -1.34
C ASP A 43 -5.63 -2.67 -1.93
N CYS A 44 -4.71 -3.18 -1.12
CA CYS A 44 -3.82 -4.30 -1.44
C CYS A 44 -3.91 -5.40 -0.38
N ASN A 45 -5.04 -5.50 0.32
CA ASN A 45 -5.25 -6.52 1.33
C ASN A 45 -5.15 -7.94 0.77
N THR A 46 -4.91 -8.91 1.65
CA THR A 46 -4.90 -10.34 1.29
C THR A 46 -3.98 -10.62 0.09
N ASN A 47 -2.70 -10.29 0.26
CA ASN A 47 -1.62 -10.53 -0.68
C ASN A 47 -0.40 -11.09 0.10
N GLN A 48 0.76 -11.15 -0.54
CA GLN A 48 2.02 -11.61 0.06
C GLN A 48 3.09 -10.50 -0.03
N ILE A 49 2.67 -9.23 0.00
CA ILE A 49 3.55 -8.08 -0.20
C ILE A 49 4.49 -7.95 0.99
N ILE A 50 5.80 -7.99 0.72
CA ILE A 50 6.85 -7.93 1.75
C ILE A 50 7.29 -6.49 2.01
N SER A 51 7.25 -5.63 1.00
CA SER A 51 7.63 -4.23 1.10
C SER A 51 6.69 -3.40 0.26
N LEU A 52 6.15 -2.33 0.87
CA LEU A 52 5.30 -1.36 0.19
C LEU A 52 5.85 0.04 0.48
N ASP A 53 6.29 0.71 -0.57
CA ASP A 53 6.77 2.08 -0.51
C ASP A 53 5.69 3.04 -1.02
N ILE A 54 5.22 3.90 -0.13
CA ILE A 54 4.24 4.94 -0.41
C ILE A 54 4.80 6.34 -0.13
N SER A 55 6.11 6.48 0.11
CA SER A 55 6.71 7.74 0.57
C SER A 55 6.55 8.89 -0.44
N GLU A 56 6.35 8.58 -1.72
CA GLU A 56 6.13 9.57 -2.78
C GLU A 56 4.64 9.75 -3.13
N ASN A 57 3.75 8.92 -2.60
CA ASN A 57 2.31 8.96 -2.86
C ASN A 57 1.60 9.91 -1.88
N ASN A 58 2.00 11.18 -1.87
CA ASN A 58 1.56 12.20 -0.89
C ASN A 58 0.04 12.47 -0.89
N LYS A 59 -0.66 12.09 -1.96
CA LYS A 59 -2.12 12.22 -2.05
C LYS A 59 -2.88 11.02 -1.49
N LEU A 60 -2.18 9.97 -1.06
CA LEU A 60 -2.79 8.78 -0.49
C LEU A 60 -3.35 9.11 0.90
N THR A 61 -4.64 8.86 1.06
CA THR A 61 -5.39 9.13 2.30
C THR A 61 -6.02 7.87 2.88
N GLU A 62 -6.07 6.81 2.09
CA GLU A 62 -6.66 5.54 2.48
C GLU A 62 -5.77 4.39 2.01
N LEU A 63 -5.29 3.61 2.98
CA LEU A 63 -4.48 2.41 2.77
C LEU A 63 -5.14 1.24 3.50
N ILE A 64 -5.41 0.18 2.75
CA ILE A 64 -5.92 -1.09 3.28
C ILE A 64 -4.96 -2.19 2.83
N CYS A 65 -4.20 -2.74 3.77
CA CYS A 65 -3.15 -3.71 3.46
C CYS A 65 -3.01 -4.83 4.51
N TRP A 66 -4.04 -5.03 5.33
CA TRP A 66 -4.14 -6.19 6.21
C TRP A 66 -4.07 -7.50 5.40
N GLY A 67 -3.63 -8.58 6.04
CA GLY A 67 -3.47 -9.87 5.36
C GLY A 67 -2.24 -9.96 4.45
N ASN A 68 -1.27 -9.05 4.62
CA ASN A 68 0.10 -9.22 4.14
C ASN A 68 0.97 -9.63 5.36
N PRO A 69 1.38 -10.90 5.49
CA PRO A 69 1.77 -11.49 6.79
C PRO A 69 3.06 -10.93 7.40
N HIS A 70 3.95 -10.38 6.57
CA HIS A 70 5.17 -9.70 6.99
C HIS A 70 5.44 -8.60 5.98
N MET A 71 5.22 -7.34 6.37
CA MET A 71 5.32 -6.21 5.46
C MET A 71 6.08 -5.06 6.10
N GLU A 72 7.07 -4.54 5.38
CA GLU A 72 7.70 -3.27 5.64
C GLU A 72 6.92 -2.16 4.92
N LEU A 73 6.40 -1.20 5.67
CA LEU A 73 5.70 -0.04 5.13
C LEU A 73 6.65 1.17 5.17
N TRP A 74 7.01 1.68 4.00
CA TRP A 74 7.85 2.86 3.86
C TRP A 74 6.99 4.09 3.61
N ILE A 75 7.10 5.08 4.48
CA ILE A 75 6.31 6.32 4.46
C ILE A 75 7.22 7.54 4.54
N ASN A 76 6.66 8.72 4.28
CA ASN A 76 7.31 10.00 4.61
C ASN A 76 6.79 10.57 5.95
N SER A 77 7.37 11.70 6.37
CA SER A 77 7.00 12.37 7.63
C SER A 77 5.56 12.89 7.67
N GLU A 78 4.98 13.30 6.53
CA GLU A 78 3.60 13.80 6.43
C GLU A 78 2.56 12.68 6.60
N GLN A 79 2.95 11.45 6.27
CA GLN A 79 2.07 10.28 6.35
C GLN A 79 2.06 9.61 7.73
N LYS A 80 2.99 9.98 8.62
CA LYS A 80 3.21 9.30 9.91
C LYS A 80 1.93 9.22 10.76
N THR A 81 1.23 10.32 10.94
CA THR A 81 0.08 10.39 11.86
C THR A 81 -1.03 9.41 11.49
N TRP A 82 -1.40 9.32 10.20
CA TRP A 82 -2.45 8.39 9.79
C TRP A 82 -1.94 6.95 9.67
N ALA A 83 -0.66 6.74 9.36
CA ALA A 83 -0.05 5.40 9.36
C ALA A 83 -0.02 4.79 10.77
N ASP A 84 0.34 5.57 11.79
CA ASP A 84 0.28 5.14 13.19
C ASP A 84 -1.16 4.79 13.59
N TRP A 85 -2.14 5.62 13.21
CA TRP A 85 -3.57 5.36 13.47
C TRP A 85 -4.03 4.03 12.86
N LEU A 86 -3.65 3.73 11.62
CA LEU A 86 -3.98 2.46 10.97
C LEU A 86 -3.39 1.25 11.72
N PHE A 87 -2.16 1.39 12.22
CA PHE A 87 -1.52 0.35 13.02
C PHE A 87 -2.30 0.09 14.32
N GLU A 88 -2.60 1.15 15.08
CA GLU A 88 -3.29 1.06 16.37
C GLU A 88 -4.70 0.46 16.27
N HIS A 89 -5.38 0.64 15.13
CA HIS A 89 -6.76 0.17 14.91
C HIS A 89 -6.82 -1.15 14.12
N GLY A 90 -5.68 -1.80 13.85
CA GLY A 90 -5.63 -3.12 13.22
C GLY A 90 -5.92 -3.13 11.71
N TYR A 91 -5.75 -2.00 11.03
CA TYR A 91 -5.85 -1.91 9.57
C TYR A 91 -4.55 -2.33 8.85
N LEU A 92 -3.45 -2.39 9.60
CA LEU A 92 -2.19 -3.02 9.19
C LEU A 92 -2.08 -4.42 9.81
N SER A 93 -1.31 -5.30 9.18
CA SER A 93 -0.98 -6.58 9.79
C SER A 93 -0.19 -6.37 11.09
N PHE A 94 -0.41 -7.23 12.08
CA PHE A 94 0.24 -7.11 13.40
C PHE A 94 1.78 -7.06 13.33
N ASN A 95 2.36 -7.74 12.34
CA ASN A 95 3.82 -7.77 12.11
C ASN A 95 4.31 -6.70 11.13
N THR A 96 3.48 -5.69 10.81
CA THR A 96 3.92 -4.60 9.93
C THR A 96 4.92 -3.72 10.66
N ILE A 97 6.08 -3.49 10.04
CA ILE A 97 7.09 -2.55 10.53
C ILE A 97 7.01 -1.29 9.67
N ILE A 98 6.90 -0.13 10.31
CA ILE A 98 6.79 1.17 9.64
C ILE A 98 8.16 1.86 9.65
N TYR A 99 8.63 2.26 8.48
CA TYR A 99 9.87 3.02 8.27
C TYR A 99 9.56 4.40 7.72
N ILE A 100 10.26 5.42 8.23
CA ILE A 100 10.18 6.79 7.70
C ILE A 100 11.40 7.03 6.82
N LYS A 101 11.19 7.33 5.54
CA LYS A 101 12.23 7.82 4.63
C LYS A 101 12.54 9.27 4.96
N ASN A 102 13.77 9.51 5.42
CA ASN A 102 14.33 10.85 5.48
C ASN A 102 14.79 11.23 4.07
N LYS A 103 14.43 12.43 3.63
CA LYS A 103 14.93 13.01 2.38
C LYS A 103 16.45 13.18 2.42
#